data_AF-A0A3A8WEU9-F1
#
_entry.id   AF-A0A3A8WEU9-F1
#
_cell.length_a   1.000
_cell.length_b   1.000
_cell.length_c   1.000
_cell.angle_alpha   90.00
_cell.angle_beta   90.00
_cell.angle_gamma   90.00
#
_symmetry.space_group_name_H-M   'P 1'
#
loop_
_entity.id
_entity.type
_entity.pdbx_description
1 polymer ?
#
loop_
_entity_poly.entity_id
_entity_poly.type
_entity_poly.pdbx_seq_one_letter_code
_entity_poly.pdbx_strand_id
1 'polypeptide(L)' 'MMNNFYYWLQRELEQELSKVYKKIHRTAIFRDRFYIWFLNNEDSISIPLNVMKSIYDNGKSIKELSSLIDDAYLARIKK' A
#
# COMPACT_ATOMS: atom_id res chain seq x y z
N MET A 1 -16.28 3.59 -11.72
CA MET A 1 -15.55 2.42 -11.20
C MET A 1 -14.05 2.69 -11.05
N MET A 2 -13.31 3.04 -12.13
CA MET A 2 -11.87 3.37 -12.03
C MET A 2 -11.55 4.52 -11.07
N ASN A 3 -12.31 5.63 -11.11
CA ASN A 3 -12.07 6.78 -10.24
C ASN A 3 -12.24 6.46 -8.75
N ASN A 4 -13.14 5.54 -8.38
CA ASN A 4 -13.37 5.19 -6.98
C ASN A 4 -12.24 4.34 -6.40
N PHE A 5 -11.62 3.49 -7.23
CA PHE A 5 -10.44 2.72 -6.84
C PHE A 5 -9.24 3.64 -6.59
N TYR A 6 -8.89 4.50 -7.57
CA TYR A 6 -7.76 5.43 -7.41
C TYR A 6 -7.98 6.42 -6.26
N TYR A 7 -9.21 6.89 -6.08
CA TYR A 7 -9.56 7.76 -4.95
C TYR A 7 -9.43 7.05 -3.61
N TRP A 8 -9.93 5.81 -3.49
CA TRP A 8 -9.73 4.98 -2.30
C TRP A 8 -8.24 4.77 -2.02
N LEU A 9 -7.47 4.41 -3.06
CA LEU A 9 -6.04 4.15 -2.96
C LEU A 9 -5.23 5.38 -2.52
N GLN A 10 -5.62 6.56 -2.98
CA GLN A 10 -4.88 7.79 -2.67
C GLN A 10 -5.27 8.39 -1.32
N ARG A 11 -6.57 8.42 -0.98
CA ARG A 11 -7.05 9.17 0.19
C ARG A 11 -7.41 8.28 1.37
N GLU A 12 -8.25 7.27 1.16
CA GLU A 12 -8.72 6.42 2.27
C GLU A 12 -7.60 5.50 2.75
N LEU A 13 -6.85 4.94 1.81
CA LEU A 13 -5.75 4.04 2.10
C LEU A 13 -4.63 4.71 2.87
N GLU A 14 -4.24 5.92 2.49
CA GLU A 14 -3.20 6.67 3.19
C GLU A 14 -3.58 6.93 4.65
N GLN A 15 -4.86 7.25 4.91
CA GLN A 15 -5.37 7.44 6.26
C GLN A 15 -5.36 6.15 7.08
N GLU A 16 -5.83 5.04 6.51
CA GLU A 16 -5.86 3.75 7.20
C GLU A 16 -4.44 3.22 7.45
N LEU A 17 -3.58 3.29 6.44
CA LEU A 17 -2.19 2.88 6.58
C LEU A 17 -1.43 3.76 7.57
N SER A 18 -1.71 5.06 7.67
CA SER A 18 -1.07 5.92 8.69
C SER A 18 -1.46 5.54 10.13
N LYS A 19 -2.66 4.98 10.34
CA LYS A 19 -3.09 4.47 11.65
C LYS A 19 -2.34 3.19 12.03
N VAL A 20 -2.13 2.29 11.07
CA VAL A 20 -1.42 1.02 11.27
C VAL A 20 0.09 1.24 11.34
N TYR A 21 0.62 2.03 10.41
CA TYR A 21 2.03 2.30 10.21
C TYR A 21 2.32 3.79 10.45
N LYS A 22 2.72 4.13 11.69
CA LYS A 22 3.16 5.49 12.07
C LYS A 22 4.38 6.00 11.30
N LYS A 23 4.98 5.15 10.46
CA LYS A 23 6.22 5.42 9.74
C LYS A 23 6.01 5.64 8.25
N ILE A 24 4.81 5.57 7.69
CA ILE A 24 4.66 5.86 6.25
C ILE A 24 4.89 7.36 6.02
N HIS A 25 5.84 7.66 5.13
CA HIS A 25 6.19 9.02 4.75
C HIS A 25 5.44 9.46 3.48
N ARG A 26 5.27 8.54 2.54
CA ARG A 26 4.71 8.83 1.21
C ARG A 26 4.12 7.58 0.60
N THR A 27 3.08 7.77 -0.22
CA THR A 27 2.61 6.79 -1.19
C THR A 27 2.52 7.38 -2.59
N ALA A 28 2.62 6.55 -3.62
CA ALA A 28 2.48 6.98 -5.01
C ALA A 28 2.11 5.82 -5.95
N ILE A 29 1.52 6.15 -7.09
CA ILE A 29 1.25 5.18 -8.16
C ILE A 29 2.19 5.47 -9.33
N PHE A 30 2.92 4.45 -9.79
CA PHE A 30 3.78 4.56 -10.97
C PHE A 30 3.88 3.21 -11.70
N ARG A 31 3.77 3.22 -13.04
CA ARG A 31 3.89 2.04 -13.93
C ARG A 31 3.21 0.78 -13.35
N ASP A 32 1.92 0.90 -13.03
CA ASP A 32 1.07 -0.17 -12.51
C ASP A 32 1.43 -0.73 -11.14
N ARG A 33 2.17 0.03 -10.34
CA ARG A 33 2.48 -0.32 -8.96
C ARG A 33 2.14 0.81 -8.01
N PHE A 34 1.68 0.43 -6.82
CA PHE A 34 1.53 1.29 -5.68
C PHE A 34 2.77 1.21 -4.81
N TYR A 35 3.45 2.33 -4.63
CA TYR A 35 4.67 2.45 -3.85
C TYR A 35 4.37 3.03 -2.47
N ILE A 36 5.04 2.49 -1.47
CA ILE A 36 4.96 2.94 -0.08
C ILE A 36 6.38 3.18 0.42
N TRP A 37 6.66 4.40 0.85
CA TRP A 37 7.93 4.80 1.47
C TRP A 37 7.74 4.96 2.97
N PHE A 38 8.67 4.43 3.75
CA PHE A 38 8.68 4.56 5.20
C PHE A 38 9.75 5.58 5.63
N LEU A 39 9.45 6.42 6.63
CA LEU A 39 10.25 7.52 7.18
C LEU A 39 11.71 7.15 7.48
N ASN A 40 11.98 5.89 7.80
CA ASN A 40 13.30 5.44 8.24
C ASN A 40 14.13 4.75 7.14
N ASN A 41 13.59 4.61 5.92
CA ASN A 41 14.28 3.97 4.80
C ASN A 41 14.22 4.89 3.58
N GLU A 42 15.36 5.14 2.92
CA GLU A 42 15.40 5.70 1.56
C GLU A 42 14.74 4.78 0.52
N ASP A 43 14.33 3.58 0.96
CA ASP A 43 13.81 2.51 0.13
C ASP A 43 12.28 2.36 0.25
N SER A 44 11.68 1.84 -0.81
CA SER A 44 10.22 1.64 -0.92
C SER A 44 9.86 0.19 -1.13
N ILE A 45 8.68 -0.19 -0.64
CA ILE A 45 8.01 -1.40 -1.12
C ILE A 45 7.06 -1.00 -2.25
N SER A 46 6.78 -1.94 -3.15
CA SER A 46 5.82 -1.71 -4.22
C SER A 46 4.90 -2.90 -4.42
N ILE A 47 3.60 -2.64 -4.44
CA ILE A 47 2.54 -3.63 -4.62
C ILE A 47 1.91 -3.43 -6.01
N PRO A 48 1.76 -4.50 -6.82
CA PRO A 48 1.06 -4.39 -8.10
C PRO A 48 -0.38 -3.86 -7.95
N LEU A 49 -0.80 -2.96 -8.84
CA LEU A 49 -2.15 -2.37 -8.78
C LEU A 49 -3.27 -3.39 -8.97
N ASN A 50 -3.04 -4.49 -9.70
CA ASN A 50 -4.02 -5.57 -9.83
C ASN A 50 -4.28 -6.28 -8.49
N VAL A 51 -3.24 -6.44 -7.65
CA VAL A 51 -3.37 -6.97 -6.29
C VAL A 51 -4.16 -5.98 -5.42
N MET A 52 -3.81 -4.70 -5.48
CA MET A 52 -4.56 -3.65 -4.76
C MET A 52 -6.02 -3.59 -5.20
N LYS A 53 -6.29 -3.77 -6.51
CA LYS A 53 -7.63 -3.80 -7.07
C LYS A 53 -8.42 -5.01 -6.59
N SER A 54 -7.79 -6.18 -6.51
CA SER A 54 -8.42 -7.37 -5.92
C SER A 54 -8.85 -7.12 -4.47
N ILE A 55 -8.01 -6.48 -3.65
CA ILE A 55 -8.37 -6.12 -2.27
C ILE A 55 -9.54 -5.13 -2.24
N TYR A 56 -9.52 -4.13 -3.14
CA TYR A 56 -10.61 -3.16 -3.26
C TYR A 56 -11.94 -3.83 -3.64
N ASP A 57 -11.93 -4.69 -4.65
CA ASP A 57 -13.09 -5.42 -5.14
C ASP A 57 -13.61 -6.42 -4.08
N ASN A 58 -12.71 -6.99 -3.26
CA ASN A 58 -13.02 -7.90 -2.15
C ASN A 58 -13.33 -7.16 -0.82
N GLY A 59 -13.94 -5.97 -0.91
CA GLY A 59 -14.44 -5.25 0.27
C GLY A 59 -13.42 -4.41 1.02
N LYS A 60 -12.28 -4.07 0.38
CA LYS A 60 -11.28 -3.13 0.91
C LYS A 60 -10.66 -3.58 2.24
N SER A 61 -10.33 -4.88 2.34
CA SER A 61 -9.78 -5.47 3.57
C SER A 61 -8.42 -4.85 3.96
N ILE A 62 -8.43 -3.93 4.92
CA ILE A 62 -7.19 -3.32 5.44
C ILE A 62 -6.29 -4.37 6.09
N LYS A 63 -6.85 -5.40 6.72
CA LYS A 63 -6.06 -6.49 7.34
C LYS A 63 -5.25 -7.26 6.31
N GLU A 64 -5.87 -7.62 5.19
CA GLU A 64 -5.19 -8.32 4.09
C GLU A 64 -4.09 -7.46 3.49
N LEU A 65 -4.38 -6.17 3.30
CA LEU A 65 -3.38 -5.21 2.83
C LEU A 65 -2.20 -5.05 3.79
N SER A 66 -2.44 -4.89 5.09
CA SER A 66 -1.37 -4.78 6.08
C SER A 66 -0.50 -6.03 6.09
N SER A 67 -1.10 -7.22 5.99
CA SER A 67 -0.33 -8.47 5.88
C SER A 67 0.58 -8.49 4.65
N LEU A 68 0.06 -8.06 3.48
CA LEU A 68 0.85 -7.95 2.24
C LEU A 68 2.00 -6.95 2.36
N ILE A 69 1.76 -5.81 3.02
CA ILE A 69 2.77 -4.79 3.29
C ILE A 69 3.85 -5.34 4.22
N ASP A 70 3.47 -6.00 5.30
CA ASP A 70 4.38 -6.60 6.28
C ASP A 70 5.25 -7.67 5.64
N ASP A 71 4.65 -8.56 4.85
CA ASP A 71 5.38 -9.61 4.12
C ASP A 71 6.38 -9.01 3.12
N ALA A 72 5.96 -8.01 2.34
CA ALA A 72 6.83 -7.31 1.39
C ALA A 72 7.99 -6.59 2.10
N TYR A 73 7.72 -5.97 3.25
CA TYR A 73 8.71 -5.28 4.06
C TYR A 73 9.71 -6.25 4.71
N LEU A 74 9.23 -7.36 5.29
CA LEU A 74 10.07 -8.39 5.89
C LEU A 74 10.95 -9.11 4.86
N ALA A 75 10.39 -9.42 3.68
CA ALA A 75 11.16 -9.99 2.57
C ALA A 75 12.27 -9.06 2.10
N ARG A 76 12.08 -7.74 2.24
CA ARG A 76 13.09 -6.73 1.88
C ARG A 76 14.24 -6.65 2.88
N ILE A 77 13.97 -6.73 4.19
CA ILE A 77 14.99 -6.66 5.25
C ILE A 77 15.84 -7.93 5.32
N LYS A 78 15.28 -9.10 4.97
CA LYS A 78 16.01 -10.38 4.99
C LYS A 78 16.99 -10.56 3.81
N LYS A 79 17.04 -9.61 2.88
CA LYS A 79 18.03 -9.57 1.78
C LYS A 79 19.26 -8.79 2.21
#